data_AF-A0AAD4EKL4-F1
#
_entry.id   AF-A0AAD4EKL4-F1
#
_cell.length_a   1.000
_cell.length_b   1.000
_cell.length_c   1.000
_cell.angle_alpha   90.00
_cell.angle_beta   90.00
_cell.angle_gamma   90.00
#
_symmetry.space_group_name_H-M   'P 1'
#
loop_
_entity.id
_entity.type
_entity.pdbx_description
1 polymer ?
#
loop_
_entity_poly.entity_id
_entity_poly.type
_entity_poly.pdbx_seq_one_letter_code
_entity_poly.pdbx_strand_id
1 'polypeptide(L)'
;PSHQYPNETLIYYGYIGCALMYPSVAISLRTLAAYRQSHRTCPQFSIQSQCKTLCYLHDIPYWPYLKMQFSAAYDIFLEILHRINQHVRQALKQDTVNWCMLNTCPACFYKLNDEPALDFEWLVSIDSNNSLKRWDSSIYGTTARSDSRTARSDYWIHADAVDKFENEVKSR
;
A
#
# COMPACT_ATOMS: atom_id res chain seq x y z
N PRO A 1 -19.22 -26.19 3.27
CA PRO A 1 -18.29 -26.24 2.13
C PRO A 1 -17.22 -27.33 2.34
N SER A 2 -16.94 -28.16 1.33
CA SER A 2 -15.85 -29.14 1.36
C SER A 2 -14.54 -28.43 0.98
N HIS A 3 -13.82 -27.92 1.98
CA HIS A 3 -12.52 -27.27 1.78
C HIS A 3 -11.41 -28.31 1.68
N GLN A 4 -10.51 -28.16 0.70
CA GLN A 4 -9.41 -29.08 0.48
C GLN A 4 -8.19 -28.70 1.33
N TYR A 5 -8.02 -27.41 1.62
CA TYR A 5 -6.89 -26.90 2.38
C TYR A 5 -7.33 -26.22 3.69
N PRO A 6 -6.52 -26.30 4.77
CA PRO A 6 -6.84 -25.64 6.04
C PRO A 6 -7.05 -24.12 5.90
N ASN A 7 -6.26 -23.47 5.05
CA ASN A 7 -6.37 -22.03 4.83
C ASN A 7 -7.66 -21.61 4.12
N GLU A 8 -8.25 -22.47 3.28
CA GLU A 8 -9.58 -22.21 2.69
C GLU A 8 -10.67 -22.24 3.76
N THR A 9 -10.54 -23.16 4.72
CA THR A 9 -11.46 -23.22 5.86
C THR A 9 -11.29 -22.00 6.75
N LEU A 10 -10.04 -21.63 7.07
CA LEU A 10 -9.76 -20.46 7.90
C LEU A 10 -10.31 -19.17 7.28
N ILE A 11 -10.07 -18.94 5.97
CA ILE A 11 -10.56 -17.72 5.32
C ILE A 11 -12.08 -17.69 5.25
N TYR A 12 -12.73 -18.84 5.06
CA TYR A 12 -14.19 -18.96 5.11
C TYR A 12 -14.76 -18.51 6.47
N TYR A 13 -14.05 -18.80 7.56
CA TYR A 13 -14.40 -18.32 8.91
C TYR A 13 -13.82 -16.94 9.28
N GLY A 14 -13.16 -16.26 8.33
CA GLY A 14 -12.65 -14.91 8.52
C GLY A 14 -11.27 -14.84 9.20
N TYR A 15 -10.43 -15.86 9.00
CA TYR A 15 -9.06 -15.93 9.52
C TYR A 15 -8.05 -16.19 8.40
N ILE A 16 -6.83 -15.70 8.56
CA ILE A 16 -5.68 -16.02 7.70
C ILE A 16 -4.69 -16.83 8.54
N GLY A 17 -4.35 -18.03 8.07
CA GLY A 17 -3.32 -18.85 8.68
C GLY A 17 -1.93 -18.28 8.44
N CYS A 18 -1.05 -18.39 9.44
CA CYS A 18 0.33 -17.90 9.37
C CYS A 18 1.31 -18.91 8.74
N ALA A 19 0.81 -20.03 8.20
CA ALA A 19 1.58 -21.04 7.47
C ALA A 19 0.71 -21.69 6.37
N LEU A 20 1.34 -22.14 5.27
CA LEU A 20 0.65 -22.65 4.08
C LEU A 20 -0.04 -24.00 4.29
N MET A 21 0.65 -24.94 4.93
CA MET A 21 0.17 -26.33 5.05
C MET A 21 -0.44 -26.63 6.42
N TYR A 22 0.22 -26.17 7.49
CA TYR A 22 -0.17 -26.48 8.87
C TYR A 22 -0.14 -25.21 9.73
N PRO A 23 -1.16 -24.34 9.63
CA PRO A 23 -1.22 -23.12 10.43
C PRO A 23 -1.47 -23.48 11.90
N SER A 24 -0.48 -23.23 12.77
CA SER A 24 -0.64 -23.30 14.23
C SER A 24 -1.25 -22.04 14.83
N VAL A 25 -1.13 -20.93 14.11
CA VAL A 25 -1.65 -19.62 14.48
C VAL A 25 -2.43 -19.07 13.28
N ALA A 26 -3.59 -18.48 13.55
CA ALA A 26 -4.38 -17.77 12.57
C ALA A 26 -4.79 -16.40 13.13
N ILE A 27 -4.82 -15.38 12.27
CA ILE A 27 -5.17 -14.02 12.66
C ILE A 27 -6.46 -13.65 11.94
N SER A 28 -7.40 -13.06 12.68
CA SER A 28 -8.69 -12.68 12.09
C SER A 28 -8.52 -11.54 11.07
N LEU A 29 -9.32 -11.58 10.01
CA LEU A 29 -9.42 -10.49 9.03
C LEU A 29 -9.78 -9.16 9.69
N ARG A 30 -10.61 -9.20 10.74
CA ARG A 30 -11.00 -8.01 11.51
C ARG A 30 -9.81 -7.39 12.23
N THR A 31 -8.95 -8.21 12.83
CA THR A 31 -7.71 -7.75 13.49
C THR A 31 -6.76 -7.11 12.49
N LEU A 32 -6.58 -7.72 11.31
CA LEU A 32 -5.72 -7.17 10.25
C LEU A 32 -6.29 -5.87 9.67
N ALA A 33 -7.62 -5.80 9.48
CA ALA A 33 -8.32 -4.60 9.05
C ALA A 33 -8.21 -3.46 10.09
N ALA A 34 -8.37 -3.77 11.37
CA ALA A 34 -8.21 -2.82 12.46
C ALA A 34 -6.79 -2.27 12.48
N TYR A 35 -5.77 -3.14 12.43
CA TYR A 35 -4.38 -2.74 12.34
C TYR A 35 -4.12 -1.81 11.13
N ARG A 36 -4.67 -2.14 9.96
CA ARG A 36 -4.56 -1.30 8.76
C ARG A 36 -5.10 0.12 8.99
N GLN A 37 -6.22 0.28 9.70
CA GLN A 37 -6.75 1.61 10.01
C GLN A 37 -5.92 2.33 11.07
N SER A 38 -5.53 1.64 12.15
CA SER A 38 -4.68 2.21 13.20
C SER A 38 -3.33 2.70 12.65
N HIS A 39 -2.72 1.95 11.73
CA HIS A 39 -1.47 2.34 11.09
C HIS A 39 -1.63 3.53 10.12
N ARG A 40 -2.81 3.72 9.51
CA ARG A 40 -3.10 4.89 8.68
C ARG A 40 -3.15 6.18 9.50
N THR A 41 -3.76 6.11 10.69
CA THR A 41 -3.86 7.28 11.59
C THR A 41 -2.59 7.52 12.39
N CYS A 42 -1.84 6.45 12.69
CA CYS A 42 -0.59 6.51 13.44
C CYS A 42 0.46 5.59 12.79
N PRO A 43 1.26 6.11 11.82
CA PRO A 43 2.31 5.32 11.17
C PRO A 43 3.40 4.80 12.12
N GLN A 44 3.52 5.38 13.32
CA GLN A 44 4.45 4.90 14.36
C GLN A 44 3.95 3.61 15.04
N PHE A 45 2.68 3.23 14.86
CA PHE A 45 2.11 2.03 15.45
C PHE A 45 2.56 0.77 14.72
N SER A 46 3.74 0.27 15.12
CA SER A 46 4.41 -0.86 14.47
C SER A 46 3.67 -2.20 14.62
N ILE A 47 3.97 -3.15 13.74
CA ILE A 47 3.51 -4.55 13.85
C ILE A 47 3.87 -5.14 15.22
N GLN A 48 5.06 -4.82 15.75
CA GLN A 48 5.49 -5.31 17.05
C GLN A 48 4.61 -4.76 18.17
N SER A 49 4.23 -3.49 18.11
CA SER A 49 3.31 -2.86 19.06
C SER A 49 1.95 -3.55 19.00
N GLN A 50 1.40 -3.78 17.81
CA GLN A 50 0.15 -4.54 17.62
C GLN A 50 0.23 -5.96 18.19
N CYS A 51 1.31 -6.69 17.93
CA CYS A 51 1.49 -8.05 18.46
C CYS A 51 1.54 -8.05 20.00
N LYS A 52 2.25 -7.08 20.60
CA LYS A 52 2.26 -6.91 22.07
C LYS A 52 0.88 -6.58 22.60
N THR A 53 0.13 -5.70 21.95
CA THR A 53 -1.25 -5.36 22.33
C THR A 53 -2.12 -6.61 22.32
N LEU A 54 -2.03 -7.46 21.28
CA LEU A 54 -2.76 -8.73 21.25
C LEU A 54 -2.34 -9.66 22.39
N CYS A 55 -1.04 -9.80 22.65
CA CYS A 55 -0.56 -10.61 23.76
C CYS A 55 -1.11 -10.14 25.11
N TYR A 56 -1.11 -8.83 25.38
CA TYR A 56 -1.70 -8.25 26.59
C TYR A 56 -3.23 -8.46 26.66
N LEU A 57 -3.96 -8.36 25.55
CA LEU A 57 -5.41 -8.62 25.52
C LEU A 57 -5.77 -10.09 25.82
N HIS A 58 -4.83 -11.00 25.59
CA HIS A 58 -5.01 -12.44 25.80
C HIS A 58 -4.33 -12.95 27.07
N ASP A 59 -3.73 -12.07 27.88
CA ASP A 59 -2.95 -12.43 29.07
C ASP A 59 -1.85 -13.47 28.80
N ILE A 60 -1.18 -13.37 27.65
CA ILE A 60 -0.07 -14.24 27.25
C ILE A 60 1.25 -13.45 27.11
N PRO A 61 2.41 -14.07 27.37
CA PRO A 61 3.69 -13.42 27.13
C PRO A 61 3.90 -13.15 25.63
N TYR A 62 4.66 -12.10 25.31
CA TYR A 62 5.01 -11.78 23.93
C TYR A 62 6.09 -12.73 23.40
N TRP A 63 5.81 -13.36 22.25
CA TRP A 63 6.75 -14.21 21.54
C TRP A 63 7.28 -13.48 20.30
N PRO A 64 8.61 -13.31 20.12
CA PRO A 64 9.16 -12.61 18.96
C PRO A 64 8.72 -13.19 17.61
N TYR A 65 8.46 -14.50 17.54
CA TYR A 65 8.00 -15.19 16.34
C TYR A 65 6.62 -14.70 15.86
N LEU A 66 5.75 -14.25 16.77
CA LEU A 66 4.42 -13.74 16.44
C LEU A 66 4.49 -12.53 15.49
N LYS A 67 5.53 -11.69 15.62
CA LYS A 67 5.76 -10.56 14.71
C LYS A 67 5.90 -11.00 13.26
N MET A 68 6.67 -12.07 13.02
CA MET A 68 6.89 -12.60 11.67
C MET A 68 5.61 -13.23 11.11
N GLN A 69 4.90 -14.00 11.94
CA GLN A 69 3.60 -14.57 11.59
C GLN A 69 2.57 -13.49 11.24
N PHE A 70 2.49 -12.44 12.05
CA PHE A 70 1.60 -11.32 11.80
C PHE A 70 1.96 -10.57 10.52
N SER A 71 3.25 -10.30 10.29
CA SER A 71 3.72 -9.66 9.05
C SER A 71 3.31 -10.48 7.82
N ALA A 72 3.57 -11.79 7.83
CA ALA A 72 3.22 -12.67 6.72
C ALA A 72 1.71 -12.71 6.46
N ALA A 73 0.89 -12.84 7.51
CA ALA A 73 -0.56 -12.80 7.39
C ALA A 73 -1.06 -11.44 6.88
N TYR A 74 -0.42 -10.34 7.30
CA TYR A 74 -0.76 -8.99 6.86
C TYR A 74 -0.41 -8.75 5.39
N ASP A 75 0.71 -9.26 4.90
CA ASP A 75 1.07 -9.19 3.49
C ASP A 75 0.06 -9.94 2.61
N ILE A 76 -0.35 -11.14 3.04
CA ILE A 76 -1.41 -11.92 2.36
C ILE A 76 -2.74 -11.16 2.38
N PHE A 77 -3.10 -10.56 3.52
CA PHE A 77 -4.31 -9.75 3.64
C PHE A 77 -4.31 -8.56 2.67
N LEU A 78 -3.19 -7.84 2.58
CA LEU A 78 -3.03 -6.73 1.64
C LEU A 78 -3.10 -7.20 0.18
N GLU A 79 -2.54 -8.36 -0.13
CA GLU A 79 -2.61 -8.99 -1.46
C GLU A 79 -4.05 -9.34 -1.85
N ILE A 80 -4.81 -9.97 -0.94
CA ILE A 80 -6.23 -10.29 -1.15
C ILE A 80 -7.01 -9.02 -1.43
N LEU A 81 -6.83 -7.98 -0.61
CA LEU A 81 -7.49 -6.69 -0.81
C LEU A 81 -7.11 -6.04 -2.14
N HIS A 82 -5.86 -6.16 -2.55
CA HIS A 82 -5.40 -5.62 -3.82
C HIS A 82 -6.11 -6.30 -5.00
N ARG A 83 -6.15 -7.63 -5.03
CA ARG A 83 -6.84 -8.40 -6.09
C ARG A 83 -8.34 -8.12 -6.13
N ILE A 84 -8.97 -8.04 -4.96
CA ILE A 84 -10.39 -7.64 -4.86
C ILE A 84 -10.59 -6.25 -5.47
N ASN A 85 -9.74 -5.28 -5.13
CA ASN A 85 -9.83 -3.93 -5.72
C ASN A 85 -9.61 -3.95 -7.23
N GLN A 86 -8.72 -4.80 -7.75
CA GLN A 86 -8.54 -4.96 -9.20
C GLN A 86 -9.81 -5.50 -9.86
N HIS A 87 -10.42 -6.54 -9.32
CA HIS A 87 -11.67 -7.09 -9.84
C HIS A 87 -12.82 -6.08 -9.78
N VAL A 88 -12.92 -5.32 -8.68
CA VAL A 88 -13.92 -4.25 -8.54
C VAL A 88 -13.67 -3.15 -9.59
N ARG A 89 -12.43 -2.72 -9.79
CA ARG A 89 -12.08 -1.74 -10.83
C ARG A 89 -12.47 -2.23 -12.22
N GLN A 90 -12.15 -3.48 -12.57
CA GLN A 90 -12.55 -4.07 -13.85
C GLN A 90 -14.08 -4.12 -14.02
N ALA A 91 -14.80 -4.55 -12.98
CA ALA A 91 -16.27 -4.60 -13.02
C ALA A 91 -16.89 -3.20 -13.20
N LEU A 92 -16.26 -2.18 -12.64
CA LEU A 92 -16.65 -0.78 -12.79
C LEU A 92 -16.07 -0.10 -14.05
N LYS A 93 -15.35 -0.83 -14.92
CA LYS A 93 -14.65 -0.32 -16.12
C LYS A 93 -13.67 0.81 -15.81
N GLN A 94 -12.96 0.69 -14.69
CA GLN A 94 -11.97 1.65 -14.16
C GLN A 94 -10.52 1.18 -14.39
N ASP A 95 -10.32 0.27 -15.33
CA ASP A 95 -9.04 -0.39 -15.63
C ASP A 95 -8.42 0.09 -16.95
N THR A 96 -8.97 1.14 -17.57
CA THR A 96 -8.39 1.74 -18.78
C THR A 96 -7.11 2.51 -18.48
N VAL A 97 -6.25 2.68 -19.50
CA VAL A 97 -5.03 3.50 -19.39
C VAL A 97 -5.39 4.91 -18.91
N ASN A 98 -4.65 5.43 -17.93
CA ASN A 98 -4.83 6.75 -17.31
C ASN A 98 -6.23 7.00 -16.71
N TRP A 99 -7.00 5.95 -16.38
CA TRP A 99 -8.35 6.12 -15.82
C TRP A 99 -8.37 7.04 -14.61
N CYS A 100 -7.40 6.87 -13.69
CA CYS A 100 -7.31 7.71 -12.49
C CYS A 100 -7.11 9.19 -12.83
N MET A 101 -6.23 9.53 -13.78
CA MET A 101 -5.99 10.92 -14.20
C MET A 101 -7.24 11.55 -14.80
N LEU A 102 -8.00 10.80 -15.59
CA LEU A 102 -9.22 11.28 -16.25
C LEU A 102 -10.42 11.43 -15.30
N ASN A 103 -10.45 10.71 -14.17
CA ASN A 103 -11.67 10.55 -13.37
C ASN A 103 -11.53 10.81 -11.85
N THR A 104 -10.33 10.86 -11.27
CA THR A 104 -10.17 10.86 -9.79
C THR A 104 -10.41 12.22 -9.14
N CYS A 105 -10.02 13.32 -9.80
CA CYS A 105 -10.30 14.67 -9.31
C CYS A 105 -11.19 15.40 -10.31
N PRO A 106 -12.53 15.28 -10.19
CA PRO A 106 -13.44 16.05 -11.02
C PRO A 106 -13.16 17.55 -10.93
N ALA A 107 -12.93 18.09 -9.74
CA ALA A 107 -12.61 19.52 -9.58
C ALA A 107 -11.32 19.96 -10.28
N CYS A 108 -10.38 19.04 -10.54
CA CYS A 108 -9.09 19.36 -11.16
C CYS A 108 -9.07 19.10 -12.67
N PHE A 109 -9.89 18.17 -13.17
CA PHE A 109 -9.77 17.63 -14.53
C PHE A 109 -11.11 17.54 -15.30
N TYR A 110 -12.25 17.76 -14.65
CA TYR A 110 -13.55 17.72 -15.31
C TYR A 110 -13.84 19.08 -15.95
N LYS A 111 -13.86 19.11 -17.29
CA LYS A 111 -14.26 20.29 -18.06
C LYS A 111 -15.75 20.26 -18.33
N LEU A 112 -16.45 21.37 -18.10
CA LEU A 112 -17.87 21.50 -18.43
C LEU A 112 -18.06 21.74 -19.93
N ASN A 113 -19.22 21.34 -20.46
CA ASN A 113 -19.63 21.79 -21.79
C ASN A 113 -19.72 23.33 -21.77
N ASP A 114 -19.12 23.98 -22.77
CA ASP A 114 -19.06 25.43 -22.92
C ASP A 114 -18.19 26.18 -21.88
N GLU A 115 -17.30 25.47 -21.18
CA GLU A 115 -16.31 26.12 -20.31
C GLU A 115 -15.32 26.94 -21.18
N PRO A 116 -15.14 28.25 -20.90
CA PRO A 116 -14.22 29.08 -21.66
C PRO A 116 -12.78 28.60 -21.46
N ALA A 117 -11.98 28.62 -22.53
CA ALA A 117 -10.57 28.29 -22.43
C ALA A 117 -9.88 29.25 -21.45
N LEU A 118 -9.26 28.68 -20.42
CA LEU A 118 -8.45 29.43 -19.45
C LEU A 118 -7.03 29.58 -19.98
N ASP A 119 -6.39 30.72 -19.73
CA ASP A 119 -4.96 30.92 -20.05
C ASP A 119 -4.06 29.90 -19.34
N PHE A 120 -4.48 29.47 -18.15
CA PHE A 120 -3.85 28.40 -17.38
C PHE A 120 -4.92 27.40 -16.95
N GLU A 121 -4.94 26.21 -17.55
CA GLU A 121 -5.96 25.19 -17.28
C GLU A 121 -5.79 24.50 -15.92
N TRP A 122 -4.56 24.50 -15.38
CA TRP A 122 -4.26 23.75 -14.17
C TRP A 122 -3.15 24.41 -13.35
N LEU A 123 -3.43 24.63 -12.06
CA LEU A 123 -2.43 25.04 -11.07
C LEU A 123 -2.13 23.84 -10.17
N VAL A 124 -0.92 23.31 -10.29
CA VAL A 124 -0.47 22.17 -9.48
C VAL A 124 0.53 22.65 -8.43
N SER A 125 0.30 22.26 -7.18
CA SER A 125 1.27 22.38 -6.10
C SER A 125 1.86 21.01 -5.82
N ILE A 126 3.13 20.82 -6.16
CA ILE A 126 3.82 19.55 -5.97
C ILE A 126 4.80 19.72 -4.82
N ASP A 127 4.68 18.87 -3.80
CA ASP A 127 5.78 18.70 -2.86
C ASP A 127 6.89 17.93 -3.60
N SER A 128 7.97 18.61 -4.00
CA SER A 128 9.13 18.02 -4.68
C SER A 128 9.91 17.00 -3.83
N ASN A 129 9.31 16.49 -2.75
CA ASN A 129 9.91 15.55 -1.81
C ASN A 129 11.25 16.07 -1.28
N ASN A 130 11.30 17.37 -0.97
CA ASN A 130 12.54 18.04 -0.54
C ASN A 130 13.09 17.45 0.78
N SER A 131 12.25 16.78 1.57
CA SER A 131 12.68 15.99 2.72
C SER A 131 13.61 14.84 2.36
N LEU A 132 13.39 14.16 1.23
CA LEU A 132 14.24 13.03 0.82
C LEU A 132 15.62 13.51 0.35
N LYS A 133 15.70 14.70 -0.27
CA LYS A 133 16.98 15.35 -0.61
C LYS A 133 17.85 15.65 0.60
N ARG A 134 17.24 15.80 1.78
CA ARG A 134 17.96 15.95 3.06
C ARG A 134 18.48 14.65 3.62
N TRP A 135 18.09 13.49 3.09
CA TRP A 135 18.58 12.18 3.53
C TRP A 135 19.56 11.58 2.52
N ASP A 136 20.39 12.43 1.90
CA ASP A 136 21.46 11.92 1.05
C ASP A 136 22.39 11.03 1.89
N SER A 137 22.58 9.80 1.41
CA SER A 137 23.51 8.81 1.93
C SER A 137 24.91 9.37 2.16
N SER A 138 25.34 10.35 1.36
CA SER A 138 26.63 11.03 1.51
C SER A 138 26.70 11.90 2.77
N ILE A 139 25.57 12.46 3.21
CA ILE A 139 25.48 13.36 4.37
C ILE A 139 25.38 12.56 5.69
N TYR A 140 24.73 11.40 5.67
CA TYR A 140 24.46 10.60 6.88
C TYR A 140 25.25 9.29 6.98
N GLY A 141 26.14 8.99 6.01
CA GLY A 141 26.93 7.77 6.00
C GLY A 141 26.08 6.49 5.97
N THR A 142 24.88 6.56 5.39
CA THR A 142 23.94 5.43 5.35
C THR A 142 24.04 4.72 4.01
N THR A 143 24.26 3.41 4.03
CA THR A 143 24.18 2.59 2.83
C THR A 143 22.73 2.55 2.35
N ALA A 144 22.48 2.93 1.10
CA ALA A 144 21.16 2.80 0.49
C ALA A 144 20.69 1.34 0.60
N ARG A 145 19.52 1.13 1.21
CA ARG A 145 18.92 -0.21 1.25
C ARG A 145 18.30 -0.50 -0.10
N SER A 146 18.67 -1.63 -0.70
CA SER A 146 17.99 -2.12 -1.90
C SER A 146 16.53 -2.42 -1.56
N ASP A 147 15.61 -1.73 -2.24
CA ASP A 147 14.18 -1.99 -2.18
C ASP A 147 13.74 -2.54 -3.54
N SER A 148 13.45 -3.85 -3.59
CA SER A 148 13.01 -4.52 -4.82
C SER A 148 11.50 -4.40 -5.04
N ARG A 149 10.77 -3.74 -4.14
CA ARG A 149 9.31 -3.61 -4.26
C ARG A 149 8.97 -2.64 -5.38
N THR A 150 8.08 -3.06 -6.27
CA THR A 150 7.50 -2.19 -7.29
C THR A 150 6.15 -1.64 -6.82
N ALA A 151 5.85 -0.42 -7.27
CA ALA A 151 4.55 0.17 -7.03
C ALA A 151 3.45 -0.66 -7.70
N ARG A 152 2.35 -0.86 -6.99
CA ARG A 152 1.17 -1.61 -7.46
C ARG A 152 0.08 -0.72 -8.08
N SER A 153 0.31 0.58 -8.14
CA SER A 153 -0.65 1.56 -8.64
C SER A 153 -0.05 2.39 -9.75
N ASP A 154 -0.91 2.81 -10.66
CA ASP A 154 -0.68 3.75 -11.75
C ASP A 154 -0.35 5.18 -11.30
N TYR A 155 -0.43 5.49 -10.00
CA TYR A 155 0.08 6.74 -9.43
C TYR A 155 1.60 6.90 -9.51
N TRP A 156 2.34 5.80 -9.67
CA TRP A 156 3.81 5.85 -9.73
C TRP A 156 4.26 5.77 -11.18
N ILE A 157 5.14 6.70 -11.55
CA ILE A 157 5.80 6.70 -12.85
C ILE A 157 7.08 5.86 -12.71
N HIS A 158 7.34 4.99 -13.69
CA HIS A 158 8.57 4.21 -13.73
C HIS A 158 9.79 5.11 -13.90
N ALA A 159 10.91 4.77 -13.24
CA ALA A 159 12.17 5.50 -13.32
C ALA A 159 12.60 5.70 -14.78
N ASP A 160 12.59 4.64 -15.59
CA ASP A 160 12.91 4.69 -17.02
C ASP A 160 12.10 5.72 -17.84
N ALA A 161 10.88 6.06 -17.40
CA ALA A 161 10.07 7.08 -18.04
C ALA A 161 10.48 8.51 -17.62
N VAL A 162 10.93 8.69 -16.38
CA VAL A 162 11.40 9.97 -15.82
C VAL A 162 12.85 10.26 -16.23
N ASP A 163 13.72 9.25 -16.22
CA ASP A 163 15.17 9.40 -16.44
C ASP A 163 15.50 9.96 -17.83
N LYS A 164 14.58 9.83 -18.80
CA LYS A 164 14.68 10.45 -20.12
C LYS A 164 14.79 11.98 -20.07
N PHE A 165 14.35 12.59 -18.97
CA PHE A 165 14.33 14.04 -18.77
C PHE A 165 15.46 14.54 -17.86
N GLU A 166 16.36 13.67 -17.36
CA GLU A 166 17.42 14.04 -16.40
C GLU A 166 18.28 15.22 -16.88
N ASN A 167 18.55 15.29 -18.18
CA ASN A 167 19.44 16.28 -18.79
C ASN A 167 18.70 17.32 -19.65
N GLU A 168 17.36 17.40 -19.53
CA GLU A 168 16.56 18.31 -20.35
C GLU A 168 16.77 19.78 -19.97
N VAL A 169 16.99 20.06 -18.68
CA VAL A 169 17.26 21.41 -18.18
C VAL A 169 18.76 21.65 -18.18
N LYS A 170 19.22 22.58 -19.02
CA LYS A 170 20.62 23.04 -18.99
C LYS A 170 20.93 23.63 -17.60
N SER A 171 22.02 23.17 -16.98
CA SER A 171 22.57 23.84 -15.79
C SER A 171 22.75 25.32 -16.10
N ARG A 172 22.21 26.17 -15.23
CA ARG A 172 22.61 27.58 -15.18
C ARG A 172 24.04 27.72 -14.69
#